data_AF-A0A853BZU8-F1
#
_entry.id   AF-A0A853BZU8-F1
#
_cell.length_a   1.000
_cell.length_b   1.000
_cell.length_c   1.000
_cell.angle_alpha   90.00
_cell.angle_beta   90.00
_cell.angle_gamma   90.00
#
_symmetry.space_group_name_H-M   'P 1'
#
loop_
_entity.id
_entity.type
_entity.pdbx_description
1 polymer ?
#
loop_
_entity_poly.entity_id
_entity_poly.type
_entity_poly.pdbx_seq_one_letter_code
_entity_poly.pdbx_strand_id
1 'polypeptide(L)'
;MFSLARVPAALAAVLAVVLSVAAGVPAGADEADRYARKGPALSGYDRISAGGEYTCGIIGGSLFCWGRNTWGQVGTGERTESVDEPTRVGDRTNWRRVAAGGATTCGIRGDAGRLFCWGLNNRGQVGDGTREVRVNPRRAPGRDWRAVDVGWFHACGIREGGALYCWGDNQYGELGQGNTKQDLKLHRVRGRWYSVRTDGWTTCGIKHDRSLWCWGRNLLGQVGDGSWADRTRPVKIGGDARWSQVEMSWTSACARRGDGSVHCWGRNDRGGVGDGTRDARNRPTPVLGGHQASRISVFEGGGCLLDTAGKTFCWGDNRYHQVGGTQGSYTRPRQRPGTYRELSAGWLHTCGLRDAAVVCWGSNERSQLGRRTAYVRPTNADGPLPGRRGAALSFRIATFNALGEHHSGPYRDADRFAPSRLRAEWMVQGIFNQKLDVIGVQEASGGQVEAILRAGDGRLASFPDPAVDPQHTESTLFWNKTRFEAVKKKVIRTMFISRELPRPYVKLRDRATGREFWVMAIHNAGWDMQRKRNMAVREQIAKIKELEESGLPVYYIGDFNEKRTIFCKVRTRTGLEAAHGGRITRDGECRPPRLMRVDWLFGSRKTDWSNFQFSKAPMVRLTTDHWVPMATVRVP
;
A
#
# COMPACT_ATOMS: atom_id res chain seq x y z
N MET A 1 -64.05 51.47 30.38
CA MET A 1 -63.59 52.27 31.54
C MET A 1 -62.33 51.59 32.08
N PHE A 2 -61.23 52.36 32.20
CA PHE A 2 -59.98 52.21 32.99
C PHE A 2 -59.42 50.80 33.31
N SER A 3 -58.13 50.53 33.43
CA SER A 3 -56.83 51.18 33.16
C SER A 3 -55.78 50.19 33.68
N LEU A 4 -54.56 50.31 33.18
CA LEU A 4 -53.36 49.55 33.54
C LEU A 4 -53.02 49.51 35.04
N ALA A 5 -52.33 48.45 35.46
CA ALA A 5 -51.11 48.56 36.27
C ALA A 5 -50.17 47.35 36.06
N ARG A 6 -48.87 47.64 36.01
CA ARG A 6 -47.72 46.76 35.66
C ARG A 6 -46.86 46.47 36.91
N VAL A 7 -46.31 45.24 36.99
CA VAL A 7 -44.91 44.86 37.42
C VAL A 7 -44.61 44.97 38.94
N PRO A 8 -43.83 44.06 39.63
CA PRO A 8 -42.54 43.48 39.20
C PRO A 8 -42.25 41.98 39.42
N ALA A 9 -41.06 41.62 38.93
CA ALA A 9 -40.45 40.31 38.68
C ALA A 9 -39.93 39.53 39.90
N ALA A 10 -39.81 38.19 39.76
CA ALA A 10 -38.56 37.44 40.02
C ALA A 10 -38.73 35.91 39.83
N LEU A 11 -37.70 35.32 39.20
CA LEU A 11 -37.24 33.92 39.16
C LEU A 11 -38.16 32.80 38.64
N ALA A 12 -37.80 32.34 37.44
CA ALA A 12 -38.31 31.15 36.78
C ALA A 12 -37.49 29.91 37.15
N ALA A 13 -38.19 28.81 37.46
CA ALA A 13 -37.65 27.46 37.41
C ALA A 13 -38.70 26.47 36.88
N VAL A 14 -38.40 25.95 35.70
CA VAL A 14 -38.50 24.53 35.31
C VAL A 14 -39.84 23.97 34.75
N LEU A 15 -39.63 23.29 33.61
CA LEU A 15 -40.42 22.29 32.88
C LEU A 15 -41.50 22.75 31.88
N ALA A 16 -41.14 22.69 30.59
CA ALA A 16 -42.09 22.36 29.52
C ALA A 16 -41.41 21.46 28.48
N VAL A 17 -41.96 20.26 28.34
CA VAL A 17 -41.64 19.24 27.34
C VAL A 17 -42.14 19.71 25.98
N VAL A 18 -41.30 19.61 24.93
CA VAL A 18 -41.75 19.75 23.54
C VAL A 18 -41.38 18.47 22.77
N LEU A 19 -42.42 17.75 22.36
CA LEU A 19 -42.35 16.70 21.34
C LEU A 19 -41.86 17.31 20.03
N SER A 20 -40.81 16.74 19.43
CA SER A 20 -40.44 16.99 18.05
C SER A 20 -40.76 15.75 17.20
N VAL A 21 -41.58 15.98 16.18
CA VAL A 21 -41.99 15.01 15.16
C VAL A 21 -40.75 14.64 14.32
N ALA A 22 -40.44 13.35 14.27
CA ALA A 22 -39.39 12.80 13.43
C ALA A 22 -39.81 12.84 11.96
N ALA A 23 -39.30 13.81 11.21
CA ALA A 23 -39.26 13.74 9.75
C ALA A 23 -38.14 12.78 9.35
N GLY A 24 -38.49 11.67 8.69
CA GLY A 24 -37.56 10.65 8.21
C GLY A 24 -36.54 11.23 7.22
N VAL A 25 -35.26 11.00 7.50
CA VAL A 25 -34.16 11.29 6.58
C VAL A 25 -34.14 10.23 5.47
N PRO A 26 -33.99 10.59 4.18
CA PRO A 26 -33.90 9.61 3.11
C PRO A 26 -32.68 8.71 3.28
N ALA A 27 -32.86 7.41 3.02
CA ALA A 27 -31.76 6.46 2.92
C ALA A 27 -30.84 6.85 1.74
N GLY A 28 -29.67 7.40 2.05
CA GLY A 28 -28.72 7.89 1.06
C GLY A 28 -27.63 8.83 1.60
N ALA A 29 -27.72 9.28 2.86
CA ALA A 29 -26.63 10.05 3.48
C ALA A 29 -25.44 9.13 3.82
N ASP A 30 -24.30 9.40 3.15
CA ASP A 30 -23.00 8.75 3.30
C ASP A 30 -22.63 8.65 4.80
N GLU A 31 -22.12 7.50 5.24
CA GLU A 31 -21.69 7.26 6.62
C GLU A 31 -20.63 8.27 7.09
N ALA A 32 -19.94 8.91 6.13
CA ALA A 32 -18.99 10.00 6.34
C ALA A 32 -19.60 11.29 6.94
N ASP A 33 -20.88 11.59 6.68
CA ASP A 33 -21.54 12.84 7.12
C ASP A 33 -22.04 12.78 8.57
N ARG A 34 -22.25 11.58 9.14
CA ARG A 34 -22.78 11.43 10.52
C ARG A 34 -21.77 11.77 11.63
N TYR A 35 -20.47 11.83 11.30
CA TYR A 35 -19.38 11.95 12.28
C TYR A 35 -18.64 13.31 12.27
N ALA A 36 -19.21 14.35 11.66
CA ALA A 36 -18.55 15.66 11.47
C ALA A 36 -18.54 16.60 12.69
N ARG A 37 -18.87 16.16 13.92
CA ARG A 37 -19.02 17.05 15.08
C ARG A 37 -18.19 16.62 16.30
N LYS A 38 -16.93 17.10 16.35
CA LYS A 38 -16.10 17.48 17.52
C LYS A 38 -14.61 17.22 17.22
N GLY A 39 -13.90 18.28 16.82
CA GLY A 39 -12.45 18.37 16.62
C GLY A 39 -12.09 19.83 16.27
N PRO A 40 -10.83 20.28 16.44
CA PRO A 40 -10.41 21.62 16.03
C PRO A 40 -10.80 21.86 14.57
N ALA A 41 -11.24 23.08 14.27
CA ALA A 41 -11.99 23.34 13.06
C ALA A 41 -11.19 22.94 11.81
N LEU A 42 -11.73 21.97 11.05
CA LEU A 42 -11.29 21.68 9.68
C LEU A 42 -11.59 22.86 8.74
N SER A 43 -12.00 24.04 9.24
CA SER A 43 -12.30 25.23 8.48
C SER A 43 -11.16 26.25 8.51
N GLY A 44 -11.06 27.07 7.45
CA GLY A 44 -10.05 28.13 7.31
C GLY A 44 -8.78 27.71 6.57
N TYR A 45 -8.73 26.51 6.00
CA TYR A 45 -7.56 26.04 5.25
C TYR A 45 -7.50 26.67 3.85
N ASP A 46 -6.34 27.20 3.49
CA ASP A 46 -6.07 27.79 2.18
C ASP A 46 -5.43 26.79 1.21
N ARG A 47 -4.72 25.79 1.76
CA ARG A 47 -4.00 24.73 1.05
C ARG A 47 -4.02 23.44 1.84
N ILE A 48 -4.06 22.33 1.13
CA ILE A 48 -3.90 20.98 1.69
C ILE A 48 -2.88 20.18 0.89
N SER A 49 -2.19 19.27 1.56
CA SER A 49 -1.31 18.29 0.96
C SER A 49 -1.43 16.98 1.73
N ALA A 50 -1.98 15.96 1.08
CA ALA A 50 -2.03 14.60 1.57
C ALA A 50 -0.78 13.85 1.08
N GLY A 51 -0.07 13.23 2.02
CA GLY A 51 1.09 12.38 1.76
C GLY A 51 0.75 10.91 1.92
N GLY A 52 1.75 10.07 2.21
CA GLY A 52 1.55 8.61 2.24
C GLY A 52 0.41 8.14 3.15
N GLU A 53 0.51 8.44 4.46
CA GLU A 53 -0.50 8.10 5.48
C GLU A 53 -0.68 9.26 6.47
N TYR A 54 -0.52 10.50 6.01
CA TYR A 54 -0.65 11.72 6.81
C TYR A 54 -1.05 12.88 5.91
N THR A 55 -1.51 13.98 6.51
CA THR A 55 -1.99 15.16 5.81
C THR A 55 -1.43 16.42 6.47
N CYS A 56 -1.16 17.43 5.67
CA CYS A 56 -0.79 18.77 6.11
C CYS A 56 -1.70 19.81 5.46
N GLY A 57 -1.83 20.96 6.11
CA GLY A 57 -2.57 22.10 5.58
C GLY A 57 -2.09 23.43 6.15
N ILE A 58 -2.37 24.51 5.41
CA ILE A 58 -1.98 25.87 5.79
C ILE A 58 -3.23 26.69 6.11
N ILE A 59 -3.22 27.37 7.26
CA ILE A 59 -4.26 28.29 7.73
C ILE A 59 -3.57 29.62 8.05
N GLY A 60 -3.91 30.71 7.32
CA GLY A 60 -3.39 32.05 7.64
C GLY A 60 -1.84 32.10 7.72
N GLY A 61 -1.16 31.31 6.88
CA GLY A 61 0.30 31.18 6.88
C GLY A 61 0.90 30.30 8.00
N SER A 62 0.11 29.76 8.93
CA SER A 62 0.52 28.71 9.87
C SER A 62 0.36 27.33 9.25
N LEU A 63 1.26 26.41 9.57
CA LEU A 63 1.25 25.03 9.05
C LEU A 63 0.75 24.07 10.13
N PHE A 64 -0.16 23.17 9.74
CA PHE A 64 -0.67 22.08 10.57
C PHE A 64 -0.47 20.76 9.84
N CYS A 65 -0.13 19.70 10.56
CA CYS A 65 -0.02 18.35 10.05
C CYS A 65 -0.62 17.36 11.04
N TRP A 66 -1.09 16.22 10.53
CA TRP A 66 -1.67 15.14 11.32
C TRP A 66 -1.57 13.83 10.53
N GLY A 67 -1.74 12.71 11.23
CA GLY A 67 -1.66 11.37 10.68
C GLY A 67 -0.41 10.61 11.14
N ARG A 68 0.10 9.69 10.33
CA ARG A 68 1.32 8.91 10.65
C ARG A 68 2.50 9.82 11.00
N ASN A 69 3.20 9.50 12.09
CA ASN A 69 4.36 10.28 12.57
C ASN A 69 5.60 9.45 12.96
N THR A 70 5.70 8.21 12.46
CA THR A 70 6.77 7.26 12.86
C THR A 70 8.18 7.79 12.57
N TRP A 71 8.31 8.73 11.63
CA TRP A 71 9.56 9.34 11.22
C TRP A 71 9.67 10.82 11.61
N GLY A 72 8.70 11.36 12.34
CA GLY A 72 8.62 12.79 12.67
C GLY A 72 8.10 13.65 11.51
N GLN A 73 7.47 13.05 10.48
CA GLN A 73 7.00 13.75 9.28
C GLN A 73 5.91 14.80 9.56
N VAL A 74 5.23 14.72 10.71
CA VAL A 74 4.30 15.75 11.16
C VAL A 74 5.05 17.00 11.62
N GLY A 75 6.25 16.86 12.19
CA GLY A 75 7.13 17.98 12.52
C GLY A 75 6.86 18.63 13.88
N THR A 76 6.32 17.89 14.83
CA THR A 76 5.96 18.34 16.19
C THR A 76 7.09 18.19 17.21
N GLY A 77 8.28 17.78 16.80
CA GLY A 77 9.44 17.56 17.68
C GLY A 77 9.55 16.14 18.25
N GLU A 78 8.56 15.28 18.00
CA GLU A 78 8.52 13.91 18.52
C GLU A 78 8.22 12.89 17.41
N ARG A 79 8.55 11.62 17.68
CA ARG A 79 8.14 10.47 16.88
C ARG A 79 7.08 9.68 17.62
N THR A 80 5.91 9.61 17.02
CA THR A 80 4.78 8.81 17.53
C THR A 80 4.28 7.90 16.40
N GLU A 81 3.44 6.92 16.70
CA GLU A 81 2.83 6.12 15.63
C GLU A 81 1.91 6.99 14.74
N SER A 82 1.11 7.84 15.38
CA SER A 82 0.13 8.74 14.78
C SER A 82 0.02 10.06 15.58
N VAL A 83 -0.43 11.12 14.92
CA VAL A 83 -0.91 12.37 15.50
C VAL A 83 -2.36 12.52 15.06
N ASP A 84 -3.29 12.38 15.99
CA ASP A 84 -4.70 12.08 15.66
C ASP A 84 -5.52 13.29 15.21
N GLU A 85 -5.02 14.50 15.48
CA GLU A 85 -5.70 15.76 15.18
C GLU A 85 -4.74 16.75 14.51
N PRO A 86 -5.24 17.67 13.68
CA PRO A 86 -4.45 18.73 13.08
C PRO A 86 -3.61 19.49 14.12
N THR A 87 -2.30 19.25 14.11
CA THR A 87 -1.38 19.79 15.10
C THR A 87 -0.44 20.78 14.44
N ARG A 88 -0.21 21.92 15.08
CA ARG A 88 0.61 23.00 14.53
C ARG A 88 2.08 22.58 14.45
N VAL A 89 2.72 22.88 13.33
CA VAL A 89 4.13 22.57 13.07
C VAL A 89 5.02 23.72 13.54
N GLY A 90 5.48 23.63 14.79
CA GLY A 90 6.31 24.64 15.43
C GLY A 90 5.61 26.01 15.57
N ASP A 91 6.41 27.06 15.76
CA ASP A 91 5.94 28.43 15.98
C ASP A 91 5.85 29.28 14.69
N ARG A 92 6.57 28.88 13.64
CA ARG A 92 6.79 29.61 12.39
C ARG A 92 5.50 29.86 11.58
N THR A 93 5.38 31.08 11.05
CA THR A 93 4.29 31.54 10.17
C THR A 93 4.80 31.82 8.74
N ASN A 94 3.94 32.36 7.86
CA ASN A 94 4.24 32.69 6.47
C ASN A 94 4.63 31.49 5.59
N TRP A 95 4.10 30.30 5.90
CA TRP A 95 4.14 29.15 5.00
C TRP A 95 3.26 29.43 3.77
N ARG A 96 3.79 29.16 2.58
CA ARG A 96 3.10 29.40 1.30
C ARG A 96 2.77 28.13 0.55
N ARG A 97 3.61 27.11 0.73
CA ARG A 97 3.46 25.80 0.10
C ARG A 97 3.92 24.71 1.06
N VAL A 98 3.27 23.57 0.98
CA VAL A 98 3.66 22.34 1.66
C VAL A 98 3.49 21.18 0.67
N ALA A 99 4.42 20.25 0.71
CA ALA A 99 4.37 18.96 0.03
C ALA A 99 4.56 17.88 1.11
N ALA A 100 3.50 17.13 1.36
CA ALA A 100 3.53 15.93 2.18
C ALA A 100 3.91 14.74 1.29
N GLY A 101 5.07 14.14 1.53
CA GLY A 101 5.57 13.01 0.76
C GLY A 101 5.21 11.67 1.39
N GLY A 102 6.05 10.67 1.18
CA GLY A 102 5.84 9.34 1.75
C GLY A 102 6.05 9.30 3.28
N ALA A 103 7.16 9.87 3.73
CA ALA A 103 7.56 9.95 5.14
C ALA A 103 8.39 11.22 5.43
N THR A 104 8.33 12.20 4.54
CA THR A 104 9.11 13.44 4.58
C THR A 104 8.21 14.57 4.10
N THR A 105 8.22 15.68 4.81
CA THR A 105 7.46 16.88 4.48
C THR A 105 8.43 17.98 4.08
N CYS A 106 8.10 18.71 3.02
CA CYS A 106 8.81 19.92 2.63
C CYS A 106 7.85 21.09 2.54
N GLY A 107 8.31 22.30 2.85
CA GLY A 107 7.51 23.52 2.76
C GLY A 107 8.34 24.74 2.42
N ILE A 108 7.69 25.71 1.78
CA ILE A 108 8.30 26.98 1.36
C ILE A 108 7.73 28.11 2.20
N ARG A 109 8.61 28.94 2.77
CA ARG A 109 8.26 30.02 3.71
C ARG A 109 8.77 31.39 3.26
N GLY A 110 7.87 32.38 3.35
CA GLY A 110 8.13 33.80 3.10
C GLY A 110 8.40 34.14 1.63
N ASP A 111 8.54 35.44 1.34
CA ASP A 111 8.77 35.98 -0.01
C ASP A 111 10.09 35.56 -0.63
N ALA A 112 11.15 35.46 0.19
CA ALA A 112 12.47 34.99 -0.27
C ALA A 112 12.51 33.49 -0.64
N GLY A 113 11.36 32.79 -0.63
CA GLY A 113 11.24 31.40 -1.05
C GLY A 113 12.18 30.47 -0.28
N ARG A 114 12.17 30.49 1.06
CA ARG A 114 13.04 29.64 1.88
C ARG A 114 12.46 28.23 2.00
N LEU A 115 13.23 27.20 1.67
CA LEU A 115 12.82 25.80 1.73
C LEU A 115 13.17 25.17 3.09
N PHE A 116 12.21 24.44 3.66
CA PHE A 116 12.36 23.63 4.87
C PHE A 116 11.86 22.23 4.60
N CYS A 117 12.59 21.20 5.04
CA CYS A 117 12.16 19.81 4.95
C CYS A 117 12.41 19.09 6.29
N TRP A 118 11.60 18.07 6.59
CA TRP A 118 11.69 17.26 7.80
C TRP A 118 11.02 15.89 7.62
N GLY A 119 11.23 14.99 8.58
CA GLY A 119 10.80 13.60 8.56
C GLY A 119 11.98 12.65 8.30
N LEU A 120 11.70 11.55 7.59
CA LEU A 120 12.69 10.57 7.19
C LEU A 120 13.78 11.23 6.33
N ASN A 121 15.04 10.83 6.53
CA ASN A 121 16.19 11.40 5.81
C ASN A 121 17.32 10.41 5.52
N ASN A 122 17.09 9.12 5.67
CA ASN A 122 18.13 8.10 5.50
C ASN A 122 18.73 8.05 4.07
N ARG A 123 18.03 8.62 3.06
CA ARG A 123 18.51 8.79 1.69
C ARG A 123 18.94 10.22 1.36
N GLY A 124 18.84 11.14 2.31
CA GLY A 124 19.15 12.55 2.10
C GLY A 124 17.97 13.38 1.59
N GLN A 125 16.75 12.86 1.60
CA GLN A 125 15.56 13.53 1.05
C GLN A 125 15.19 14.86 1.74
N VAL A 126 15.72 15.16 2.94
CA VAL A 126 15.60 16.50 3.56
C VAL A 126 16.46 17.54 2.85
N GLY A 127 17.55 17.13 2.19
CA GLY A 127 18.40 18.04 1.40
C GLY A 127 19.29 18.97 2.22
N ASP A 128 19.55 18.65 3.50
CA ASP A 128 20.42 19.43 4.38
C ASP A 128 21.89 18.96 4.38
N GLY A 129 22.25 18.07 3.45
CA GLY A 129 23.59 17.48 3.34
C GLY A 129 23.86 16.33 4.32
N THR A 130 22.87 15.92 5.12
CA THR A 130 22.98 14.84 6.11
C THR A 130 22.07 13.66 5.77
N ARG A 131 22.18 12.58 6.53
CA ARG A 131 21.20 11.47 6.55
C ARG A 131 20.41 11.38 7.85
N GLU A 132 20.48 12.43 8.67
CA GLU A 132 19.84 12.46 9.98
C GLU A 132 18.36 12.77 9.83
N VAL A 133 17.51 11.95 10.44
CA VAL A 133 16.07 12.21 10.51
C VAL A 133 15.85 13.52 11.24
N ARG A 134 14.96 14.36 10.71
CA ARG A 134 14.60 15.65 11.31
C ARG A 134 13.17 15.60 11.82
N VAL A 135 12.96 15.65 13.13
CA VAL A 135 11.61 15.68 13.73
C VAL A 135 10.99 17.09 13.78
N ASN A 136 11.75 18.10 13.33
CA ASN A 136 11.35 19.50 13.24
C ASN A 136 11.78 20.07 11.88
N PRO A 137 11.08 21.09 11.32
CA PRO A 137 11.43 21.71 10.05
C PRO A 137 12.88 22.22 9.98
N ARG A 138 13.70 21.59 9.13
CA ARG A 138 15.11 21.94 8.91
C ARG A 138 15.27 22.70 7.59
N ARG A 139 16.03 23.80 7.60
CA ARG A 139 16.27 24.60 6.39
C ARG A 139 17.16 23.82 5.42
N ALA A 140 16.73 23.73 4.16
CA ALA A 140 17.57 23.26 3.07
C ALA A 140 18.34 24.43 2.40
N PRO A 141 19.49 24.20 1.75
CA PRO A 141 20.27 25.24 1.08
C PRO A 141 19.51 25.99 -0.02
N GLY A 142 19.94 27.23 -0.28
CA GLY A 142 19.37 28.07 -1.32
C GLY A 142 18.24 28.99 -0.86
N ARG A 143 17.67 29.69 -1.85
CA ARG A 143 16.59 30.67 -1.75
C ARG A 143 15.80 30.68 -3.06
N ASP A 144 14.77 31.51 -3.14
CA ASP A 144 13.93 31.72 -4.32
C ASP A 144 13.25 30.42 -4.77
N TRP A 145 12.97 29.50 -3.84
CA TRP A 145 12.20 28.29 -4.12
C TRP A 145 10.75 28.67 -4.34
N ARG A 146 10.19 28.25 -5.49
CA ARG A 146 8.79 28.51 -5.85
C ARG A 146 7.92 27.28 -5.89
N ALA A 147 8.52 26.09 -6.01
CA ALA A 147 7.83 24.81 -5.95
C ALA A 147 8.75 23.76 -5.34
N VAL A 148 8.15 22.81 -4.62
CA VAL A 148 8.82 21.62 -4.11
C VAL A 148 7.83 20.47 -4.17
N ASP A 149 8.35 19.29 -4.43
CA ASP A 149 7.66 18.03 -4.23
C ASP A 149 8.63 17.02 -3.59
N VAL A 150 8.09 16.09 -2.82
CA VAL A 150 8.87 15.09 -2.09
C VAL A 150 8.15 13.75 -2.16
N GLY A 151 8.87 12.73 -2.62
CA GLY A 151 8.38 11.36 -2.66
C GLY A 151 8.72 10.62 -1.37
N TRP A 152 8.95 9.31 -1.47
CA TRP A 152 9.49 8.53 -0.35
C TRP A 152 11.02 8.60 -0.28
N PHE A 153 11.73 8.50 -1.41
CA PHE A 153 13.19 8.33 -1.42
C PHE A 153 13.96 9.60 -1.82
N HIS A 154 13.33 10.53 -2.53
CA HIS A 154 13.96 11.74 -3.05
C HIS A 154 12.98 12.92 -3.07
N ALA A 155 13.52 14.11 -3.26
CA ALA A 155 12.74 15.32 -3.42
C ALA A 155 13.27 16.15 -4.59
N CYS A 156 12.41 16.98 -5.15
CA CYS A 156 12.74 17.90 -6.22
C CYS A 156 12.10 19.26 -5.97
N GLY A 157 12.82 20.34 -6.25
CA GLY A 157 12.34 21.70 -6.11
C GLY A 157 12.70 22.56 -7.31
N ILE A 158 11.87 23.55 -7.58
CA ILE A 158 12.08 24.53 -8.65
C ILE A 158 12.28 25.90 -8.01
N ARG A 159 13.35 26.58 -8.42
CA ARG A 159 13.58 27.98 -8.09
C ARG A 159 12.90 28.92 -9.08
N GLU A 160 12.80 30.19 -8.71
CA GLU A 160 12.43 31.25 -9.64
C GLU A 160 13.29 31.21 -10.91
N GLY A 161 12.69 31.55 -12.05
CA GLY A 161 13.30 31.37 -13.37
C GLY A 161 13.22 29.95 -13.96
N GLY A 162 12.84 28.94 -13.16
CA GLY A 162 12.55 27.58 -13.63
C GLY A 162 13.72 26.59 -13.52
N ALA A 163 14.72 26.87 -12.68
CA ALA A 163 15.80 25.93 -12.41
C ALA A 163 15.32 24.80 -11.48
N LEU A 164 15.35 23.55 -11.97
CA LEU A 164 14.99 22.35 -11.20
C LEU A 164 16.23 21.77 -10.50
N TYR A 165 16.06 21.42 -9.23
CA TYR A 165 17.02 20.68 -8.44
C TYR A 165 16.36 19.43 -7.85
N CYS A 166 17.03 18.30 -7.88
CA CYS A 166 16.60 17.06 -7.25
C CYS A 166 17.71 16.54 -6.31
N TRP A 167 17.34 15.89 -5.21
CA TRP A 167 18.27 15.37 -4.21
C TRP A 167 17.70 14.15 -3.49
N GLY A 168 18.57 13.35 -2.88
CA GLY A 168 18.20 12.15 -2.13
C GLY A 168 18.66 10.88 -2.82
N ASP A 169 17.77 9.88 -2.89
CA ASP A 169 18.06 8.62 -3.56
C ASP A 169 18.32 8.80 -5.07
N ASN A 170 19.11 7.91 -5.66
CA ASN A 170 19.29 7.85 -7.10
C ASN A 170 19.43 6.41 -7.63
N GLN A 171 18.87 5.42 -6.95
CA GLN A 171 19.13 4.00 -7.28
C GLN A 171 18.64 3.61 -8.68
N TYR A 172 17.62 4.31 -9.20
CA TYR A 172 17.03 4.07 -10.51
C TYR A 172 17.15 5.29 -11.43
N GLY A 173 17.95 6.29 -11.03
CA GLY A 173 18.21 7.49 -11.81
C GLY A 173 17.20 8.62 -11.62
N GLU A 174 16.41 8.58 -10.55
CA GLU A 174 15.37 9.55 -10.17
C GLU A 174 15.86 11.00 -10.01
N LEU A 175 17.18 11.23 -9.89
CA LEU A 175 17.78 12.58 -9.92
C LEU A 175 18.01 13.11 -11.35
N GLY A 176 17.85 12.28 -12.40
CA GLY A 176 17.88 12.71 -13.80
C GLY A 176 19.27 13.02 -14.36
N GLN A 177 20.33 12.56 -13.68
CA GLN A 177 21.73 12.91 -13.98
C GLN A 177 22.46 11.95 -14.93
N GLY A 178 21.76 10.94 -15.46
CA GLY A 178 22.34 9.95 -16.39
C GLY A 178 23.19 8.87 -15.73
N ASN A 179 23.05 8.67 -14.42
CA ASN A 179 23.71 7.62 -13.65
C ASN A 179 22.82 7.21 -12.45
N THR A 180 23.27 6.22 -11.67
CA THR A 180 22.58 5.70 -10.48
C THR A 180 23.33 5.96 -9.16
N LYS A 181 24.22 6.96 -9.12
CA LYS A 181 24.97 7.34 -7.92
C LYS A 181 24.13 8.25 -7.03
N GLN A 182 24.02 7.95 -5.75
CA GLN A 182 23.33 8.80 -4.78
C GLN A 182 24.03 10.15 -4.61
N ASP A 183 23.24 11.22 -4.38
CA ASP A 183 23.77 12.56 -4.09
C ASP A 183 22.98 13.21 -2.95
N LEU A 184 23.69 13.56 -1.87
CA LEU A 184 23.13 14.29 -0.74
C LEU A 184 23.03 15.80 -1.01
N LYS A 185 23.66 16.28 -2.08
CA LYS A 185 23.60 17.66 -2.53
C LYS A 185 22.47 17.83 -3.54
N LEU A 186 22.07 19.08 -3.70
CA LEU A 186 21.06 19.48 -4.67
C LEU A 186 21.65 19.42 -6.08
N HIS A 187 21.23 18.42 -6.86
CA HIS A 187 21.64 18.24 -8.25
C HIS A 187 20.74 19.04 -9.18
N ARG A 188 21.33 19.86 -10.08
CA ARG A 188 20.57 20.63 -11.06
C ARG A 188 20.21 19.80 -12.30
N VAL A 189 18.92 19.65 -12.56
CA VAL A 189 18.43 18.99 -13.78
C VAL A 189 18.33 20.01 -14.92
N ARG A 190 18.93 19.70 -16.07
CA ARG A 190 18.95 20.61 -17.24
C ARG A 190 17.54 20.95 -17.74
N GLY A 191 17.36 22.18 -18.20
CA GLY A 191 16.11 22.69 -18.77
C GLY A 191 15.45 23.78 -17.92
N ARG A 192 14.32 24.30 -18.43
CA ARG A 192 13.51 25.31 -17.75
C ARG A 192 12.14 24.73 -17.38
N TRP A 193 11.94 24.47 -16.10
CA TRP A 193 10.85 23.68 -15.56
C TRP A 193 9.73 24.54 -15.00
N TYR A 194 8.49 24.17 -15.34
CA TYR A 194 7.26 24.79 -14.87
C TYR A 194 6.72 24.10 -13.61
N SER A 195 6.71 22.77 -13.57
CA SER A 195 6.28 21.98 -12.41
C SER A 195 7.06 20.67 -12.31
N VAL A 196 7.09 20.08 -11.12
CA VAL A 196 7.69 18.77 -10.84
C VAL A 196 6.79 17.99 -9.88
N ARG A 197 6.80 16.68 -10.04
CA ARG A 197 6.24 15.67 -9.13
C ARG A 197 7.21 14.52 -8.95
N THR A 198 7.19 13.94 -7.77
CA THR A 198 8.02 12.83 -7.33
C THR A 198 7.18 11.91 -6.46
N ASP A 199 7.14 10.62 -6.79
CA ASP A 199 6.73 9.61 -5.84
C ASP A 199 7.52 8.33 -6.07
N GLY A 200 7.78 7.60 -4.99
CA GLY A 200 8.65 6.43 -5.00
C GLY A 200 9.98 6.79 -5.58
N TRP A 201 10.35 6.10 -6.66
CA TRP A 201 11.60 6.30 -7.40
C TRP A 201 11.39 6.93 -8.77
N THR A 202 10.29 7.66 -8.96
CA THR A 202 9.94 8.22 -10.27
C THR A 202 9.77 9.72 -10.13
N THR A 203 10.25 10.45 -11.12
CA THR A 203 10.09 11.90 -11.22
C THR A 203 9.45 12.23 -12.55
N CYS A 204 8.45 13.09 -12.53
CA CYS A 204 7.90 13.70 -13.73
C CYS A 204 7.88 15.22 -13.58
N GLY A 205 8.04 15.94 -14.68
CA GLY A 205 7.96 17.39 -14.69
C GLY A 205 7.51 17.94 -16.02
N ILE A 206 6.90 19.12 -15.97
CA ILE A 206 6.47 19.85 -17.16
C ILE A 206 7.43 21.03 -17.35
N LYS A 207 7.93 21.20 -18.57
CA LYS A 207 8.75 22.37 -18.94
C LYS A 207 7.86 23.56 -19.29
N HIS A 208 8.45 24.75 -19.39
CA HIS A 208 7.70 25.97 -19.75
C HIS A 208 7.07 25.91 -21.15
N ASP A 209 7.64 25.13 -22.07
CA ASP A 209 7.06 24.85 -23.40
C ASP A 209 5.86 23.89 -23.36
N ARG A 210 5.44 23.44 -22.16
CA ARG A 210 4.34 22.50 -21.90
C ARG A 210 4.61 21.05 -22.30
N SER A 211 5.87 20.70 -22.59
CA SER A 211 6.27 19.30 -22.76
C SER A 211 6.39 18.60 -21.40
N LEU A 212 5.92 17.35 -21.32
CA LEU A 212 6.02 16.48 -20.15
C LEU A 212 7.25 15.59 -20.28
N TRP A 213 7.98 15.44 -19.18
CA TRP A 213 9.18 14.61 -19.09
C TRP A 213 9.13 13.76 -17.83
N CYS A 214 9.46 12.48 -17.93
CA CYS A 214 9.52 11.56 -16.80
C CYS A 214 10.83 10.77 -16.79
N TRP A 215 11.27 10.34 -15.62
CA TRP A 215 12.47 9.52 -15.42
C TRP A 215 12.46 8.80 -14.07
N GLY A 216 13.42 7.92 -13.85
CA GLY A 216 13.54 7.05 -12.69
C GLY A 216 13.06 5.62 -12.98
N ARG A 217 12.46 5.00 -11.97
CA ARG A 217 11.95 3.62 -11.99
C ARG A 217 10.78 3.46 -12.95
N ASN A 218 10.76 2.40 -13.76
CA ASN A 218 9.73 2.19 -14.80
C ASN A 218 9.21 0.74 -14.89
N LEU A 219 9.42 -0.07 -13.86
CA LEU A 219 9.04 -1.50 -13.91
C LEU A 219 7.54 -1.76 -14.10
N LEU A 220 6.68 -0.78 -13.84
CA LEU A 220 5.23 -0.86 -14.00
C LEU A 220 4.73 0.12 -15.06
N GLY A 221 5.64 0.68 -15.86
CA GLY A 221 5.30 1.62 -16.92
C GLY A 221 5.08 3.05 -16.43
N GLN A 222 5.35 3.36 -15.16
CA GLN A 222 5.05 4.65 -14.54
C GLN A 222 5.79 5.85 -15.15
N VAL A 223 6.84 5.64 -15.97
CA VAL A 223 7.47 6.71 -16.76
C VAL A 223 6.62 7.09 -17.98
N GLY A 224 5.89 6.14 -18.58
CA GLY A 224 4.94 6.43 -19.67
C GLY A 224 5.56 6.58 -21.08
N ASP A 225 6.81 6.17 -21.28
CA ASP A 225 7.53 6.34 -22.55
C ASP A 225 7.29 5.23 -23.59
N GLY A 226 6.38 4.30 -23.30
CA GLY A 226 6.14 3.10 -24.10
C GLY A 226 7.07 1.93 -23.81
N SER A 227 7.92 2.05 -22.80
CA SER A 227 8.80 0.98 -22.32
C SER A 227 8.51 0.59 -20.87
N TRP A 228 9.19 -0.46 -20.40
CA TRP A 228 9.20 -0.89 -18.99
C TRP A 228 10.58 -0.73 -18.35
N ALA A 229 11.48 0.00 -19.03
CA ALA A 229 12.87 0.14 -18.64
C ALA A 229 13.08 1.46 -17.90
N ASP A 230 13.87 1.41 -16.83
CA ASP A 230 14.23 2.58 -16.03
C ASP A 230 14.91 3.65 -16.91
N ARG A 231 14.81 4.91 -16.47
CA ARG A 231 15.34 6.06 -17.19
C ARG A 231 16.20 6.90 -16.28
N THR A 232 17.50 6.94 -16.54
CA THR A 232 18.42 7.76 -15.73
C THR A 232 18.49 9.22 -16.15
N ARG A 233 17.81 9.59 -17.25
CA ARG A 233 17.65 10.96 -17.74
C ARG A 233 16.18 11.24 -18.06
N PRO A 234 15.72 12.50 -17.95
CA PRO A 234 14.40 12.90 -18.41
C PRO A 234 14.14 12.45 -19.85
N VAL A 235 13.04 11.73 -20.10
CA VAL A 235 12.54 11.38 -21.44
C VAL A 235 11.18 12.06 -21.69
N LYS A 236 10.96 12.57 -22.91
CA LYS A 236 9.73 13.27 -23.30
C LYS A 236 8.56 12.29 -23.42
N ILE A 237 7.40 12.64 -22.87
CA ILE A 237 6.20 11.80 -22.82
C ILE A 237 5.07 12.43 -23.64
N GLY A 238 4.37 11.61 -24.44
CA GLY A 238 3.18 12.04 -25.16
C GLY A 238 3.42 12.89 -26.41
N GLY A 239 4.58 12.77 -27.06
CA GLY A 239 4.89 13.46 -28.33
C GLY A 239 4.82 14.99 -28.19
N ASP A 240 3.97 15.63 -28.99
CA ASP A 240 3.79 17.09 -29.01
C ASP A 240 2.55 17.58 -28.23
N ALA A 241 1.94 16.70 -27.43
CA ALA A 241 0.86 17.10 -26.54
C ALA A 241 1.32 18.19 -25.55
N ARG A 242 0.46 19.18 -25.31
CA ARG A 242 0.68 20.27 -24.37
C ARG A 242 0.05 19.96 -23.02
N TRP A 243 0.91 19.66 -22.05
CA TRP A 243 0.51 19.24 -20.70
C TRP A 243 0.43 20.42 -19.74
N SER A 244 -0.49 20.32 -18.79
CA SER A 244 -0.79 21.36 -17.82
C SER A 244 -0.60 20.97 -16.37
N GLN A 245 -0.75 19.69 -16.08
CA GLN A 245 -0.54 19.12 -14.77
C GLN A 245 -0.05 17.68 -14.93
N VAL A 246 0.78 17.23 -14.01
CA VAL A 246 1.13 15.83 -13.81
C VAL A 246 1.00 15.56 -12.32
N GLU A 247 0.52 14.38 -11.96
CA GLU A 247 0.41 13.84 -10.60
C GLU A 247 0.82 12.37 -10.64
N MET A 248 1.33 11.85 -9.52
CA MET A 248 1.97 10.54 -9.46
C MET A 248 1.53 9.76 -8.22
N SER A 249 1.55 8.44 -8.34
CA SER A 249 1.66 7.51 -7.22
C SER A 249 2.95 6.71 -7.37
N TRP A 250 3.18 5.71 -6.52
CA TRP A 250 4.31 4.81 -6.66
C TRP A 250 4.37 4.01 -7.94
N THR A 251 3.22 3.63 -8.45
CA THR A 251 3.14 2.66 -9.54
C THR A 251 2.47 3.23 -10.78
N SER A 252 1.98 4.47 -10.71
CA SER A 252 1.19 5.10 -11.76
C SER A 252 1.39 6.61 -11.83
N ALA A 253 1.01 7.21 -12.95
CA ALA A 253 0.95 8.65 -13.10
C ALA A 253 -0.24 9.05 -13.97
N CYS A 254 -0.74 10.25 -13.74
CA CYS A 254 -1.73 10.89 -14.59
C CYS A 254 -1.29 12.29 -14.96
N ALA A 255 -1.62 12.71 -16.17
CA ALA A 255 -1.39 14.06 -16.63
C ALA A 255 -2.64 14.63 -17.30
N ARG A 256 -2.79 15.94 -17.16
CA ARG A 256 -3.90 16.73 -17.70
C ARG A 256 -3.37 17.67 -18.76
N ARG A 257 -4.04 17.76 -19.90
CA ARG A 257 -3.70 18.69 -20.99
C ARG A 257 -4.32 20.07 -20.77
N GLY A 258 -3.98 21.03 -21.64
CA GLY A 258 -4.59 22.37 -21.65
C GLY A 258 -6.10 22.35 -21.89
N ASP A 259 -6.55 21.42 -22.72
CA ASP A 259 -7.95 21.17 -23.08
C ASP A 259 -8.74 20.37 -22.03
N GLY A 260 -8.25 20.27 -20.80
CA GLY A 260 -8.90 19.54 -19.71
C GLY A 260 -8.84 18.01 -19.79
N SER A 261 -8.42 17.41 -20.90
CA SER A 261 -8.36 15.95 -21.03
C SER A 261 -7.34 15.32 -20.09
N VAL A 262 -7.70 14.20 -19.48
CA VAL A 262 -6.87 13.46 -18.51
C VAL A 262 -6.40 12.16 -19.12
N HIS A 263 -5.11 11.87 -18.96
CA HIS A 263 -4.48 10.62 -19.39
C HIS A 263 -3.73 10.01 -18.22
N CYS A 264 -3.90 8.71 -18.00
CA CYS A 264 -3.21 7.96 -16.95
C CYS A 264 -2.42 6.80 -17.54
N TRP A 265 -1.42 6.36 -16.80
CA TRP A 265 -0.59 5.22 -17.16
C TRP A 265 0.08 4.65 -15.89
N GLY A 266 0.66 3.46 -16.04
CA GLY A 266 1.27 2.66 -15.00
C GLY A 266 0.45 1.40 -14.69
N ARG A 267 0.43 1.05 -13.42
CA ARG A 267 -0.33 -0.10 -12.89
C ARG A 267 -1.84 0.12 -13.03
N ASN A 268 -2.57 -0.93 -13.47
CA ASN A 268 -4.02 -0.83 -13.73
C ASN A 268 -4.84 -2.02 -13.21
N ASP A 269 -4.31 -2.91 -12.38
CA ASP A 269 -5.04 -4.08 -11.88
C ASP A 269 -6.32 -3.72 -11.08
N ARG A 270 -6.40 -2.48 -10.58
CA ARG A 270 -7.56 -1.91 -9.90
C ARG A 270 -8.37 -0.92 -10.75
N GLY A 271 -8.08 -0.81 -12.05
CA GLY A 271 -8.73 0.17 -12.91
C GLY A 271 -8.23 1.60 -12.72
N GLY A 272 -7.05 1.78 -12.11
CA GLY A 272 -6.48 3.09 -11.79
C GLY A 272 -6.12 3.97 -12.98
N VAL A 273 -6.05 3.40 -14.19
CA VAL A 273 -5.92 4.17 -15.43
C VAL A 273 -7.25 4.80 -15.85
N GLY A 274 -8.39 4.25 -15.44
CA GLY A 274 -9.71 4.80 -15.79
C GLY A 274 -10.12 4.58 -17.26
N ASP A 275 -9.51 3.59 -17.94
CA ASP A 275 -9.73 3.28 -19.36
C ASP A 275 -10.77 2.17 -19.59
N GLY A 276 -11.52 1.79 -18.55
CA GLY A 276 -12.47 0.68 -18.60
C GLY A 276 -11.83 -0.71 -18.52
N THR A 277 -10.51 -0.82 -18.49
CA THR A 277 -9.77 -2.10 -18.46
C THR A 277 -9.06 -2.32 -17.13
N ARG A 278 -8.32 -3.43 -17.01
CA ARG A 278 -7.42 -3.71 -15.88
C ARG A 278 -5.98 -4.00 -16.31
N ASP A 279 -5.63 -3.67 -17.55
CA ASP A 279 -4.30 -3.93 -18.11
C ASP A 279 -3.38 -2.75 -17.85
N ALA A 280 -2.17 -3.03 -17.36
CA ALA A 280 -1.17 -2.00 -17.13
C ALA A 280 -0.84 -1.25 -18.43
N ARG A 281 -0.66 0.06 -18.34
CA ARG A 281 -0.37 0.94 -19.50
C ARG A 281 1.01 1.55 -19.33
N ASN A 282 1.86 1.45 -20.33
CA ASN A 282 3.18 2.11 -20.31
C ASN A 282 3.22 3.37 -21.19
N ARG A 283 2.06 3.86 -21.62
CA ARG A 283 1.87 5.11 -22.37
C ARG A 283 0.67 5.86 -21.81
N PRO A 284 0.66 7.21 -21.86
CA PRO A 284 -0.51 8.00 -21.49
C PRO A 284 -1.75 7.52 -22.24
N THR A 285 -2.71 6.99 -21.48
CA THR A 285 -3.97 6.43 -21.99
C THR A 285 -5.12 7.31 -21.53
N PRO A 286 -6.04 7.72 -22.41
CA PRO A 286 -7.16 8.59 -22.03
C PRO A 286 -8.04 7.98 -20.93
N VAL A 287 -8.38 8.80 -19.93
CA VAL A 287 -9.42 8.46 -18.94
C VAL A 287 -10.80 8.60 -19.60
N LEU A 288 -11.68 7.62 -19.44
CA LEU A 288 -13.01 7.63 -20.04
C LEU A 288 -13.96 8.65 -19.37
N GLY A 289 -15.00 9.06 -20.10
CA GLY A 289 -16.05 9.95 -19.60
C GLY A 289 -16.00 11.38 -20.15
N GLY A 290 -14.94 11.75 -20.89
CA GLY A 290 -14.88 13.05 -21.59
C GLY A 290 -14.85 14.27 -20.67
N HIS A 291 -14.43 14.09 -19.41
CA HIS A 291 -14.44 15.15 -18.41
C HIS A 291 -13.43 16.26 -18.73
N GLN A 292 -13.88 17.50 -18.58
CA GLN A 292 -13.06 18.70 -18.71
C GLN A 292 -12.44 19.06 -17.36
N ALA A 293 -11.30 18.44 -17.06
CA ALA A 293 -10.68 18.64 -15.75
C ALA A 293 -10.01 20.02 -15.64
N SER A 294 -10.24 20.68 -14.52
CA SER A 294 -9.49 21.84 -14.05
C SER A 294 -8.26 21.40 -13.23
N ARG A 295 -8.39 20.31 -12.47
CA ARG A 295 -7.33 19.70 -11.66
C ARG A 295 -7.44 18.18 -11.63
N ILE A 296 -6.31 17.52 -11.41
CA ILE A 296 -6.23 16.10 -11.06
C ILE A 296 -5.51 15.90 -9.73
N SER A 297 -5.75 14.78 -9.08
CA SER A 297 -5.02 14.27 -7.92
C SER A 297 -4.98 12.75 -8.00
N VAL A 298 -3.85 12.13 -7.69
CA VAL A 298 -3.62 10.69 -7.89
C VAL A 298 -3.31 10.04 -6.55
N PHE A 299 -3.92 8.88 -6.30
CA PHE A 299 -3.61 8.01 -5.16
C PHE A 299 -3.11 6.65 -5.68
N GLU A 300 -2.70 5.75 -4.80
CA GLU A 300 -2.19 4.46 -5.24
C GLU A 300 -3.32 3.60 -5.81
N GLY A 301 -3.20 3.26 -7.10
CA GLY A 301 -4.19 2.48 -7.83
C GLY A 301 -5.41 3.26 -8.34
N GLY A 302 -5.37 4.60 -8.38
CA GLY A 302 -6.45 5.40 -8.91
C GLY A 302 -6.23 6.91 -8.86
N GLY A 303 -7.31 7.67 -9.06
CA GLY A 303 -7.23 9.12 -9.04
C GLY A 303 -8.59 9.79 -9.01
N CYS A 304 -8.55 11.09 -8.82
CA CYS A 304 -9.69 11.98 -8.88
C CYS A 304 -9.38 13.15 -9.82
N LEU A 305 -10.41 13.61 -10.53
CA LEU A 305 -10.40 14.86 -11.26
C LEU A 305 -11.45 15.81 -10.70
N LEU A 306 -11.16 17.09 -10.79
CA LEU A 306 -12.08 18.19 -10.51
C LEU A 306 -12.40 18.88 -11.83
N ASP A 307 -13.67 19.07 -12.16
CA ASP A 307 -14.05 19.84 -13.35
C ASP A 307 -14.05 21.36 -13.07
N THR A 308 -14.44 22.18 -14.05
CA THR A 308 -14.50 23.64 -13.91
C THR A 308 -15.69 24.12 -13.08
N ALA A 309 -16.71 23.28 -12.87
CA ALA A 309 -17.85 23.55 -11.99
C ALA A 309 -17.60 23.10 -10.53
N GLY A 310 -16.40 22.57 -10.25
CA GLY A 310 -16.03 22.06 -8.94
C GLY A 310 -16.59 20.67 -8.63
N LYS A 311 -17.15 19.94 -9.61
CA LYS A 311 -17.58 18.55 -9.42
C LYS A 311 -16.38 17.63 -9.45
N THR A 312 -16.38 16.66 -8.55
CA THR A 312 -15.29 15.68 -8.41
C THR A 312 -15.70 14.34 -9.01
N PHE A 313 -14.80 13.73 -9.78
CA PHE A 313 -14.97 12.37 -10.30
C PHE A 313 -13.75 11.54 -9.93
N CYS A 314 -13.94 10.40 -9.28
CA CYS A 314 -12.87 9.53 -8.83
C CYS A 314 -12.99 8.12 -9.43
N TRP A 315 -11.88 7.43 -9.61
CA TRP A 315 -11.82 6.06 -10.15
C TRP A 315 -10.62 5.29 -9.56
N GLY A 316 -10.58 3.99 -9.84
CA GLY A 316 -9.53 3.08 -9.42
C GLY A 316 -9.91 2.31 -8.16
N ASP A 317 -8.89 1.98 -7.36
CA ASP A 317 -9.05 1.26 -6.10
C ASP A 317 -9.97 2.01 -5.13
N ASN A 318 -10.94 1.32 -4.54
CA ASN A 318 -11.84 1.86 -3.52
C ASN A 318 -11.94 0.95 -2.28
N ARG A 319 -10.92 0.14 -2.00
CA ARG A 319 -10.92 -0.77 -0.84
C ARG A 319 -10.92 -0.06 0.50
N TYR A 320 -10.44 1.18 0.55
CA TYR A 320 -10.51 2.04 1.73
C TYR A 320 -11.52 3.16 1.55
N HIS A 321 -12.40 3.08 0.56
CA HIS A 321 -13.33 4.15 0.21
C HIS A 321 -12.67 5.42 -0.37
N GLN A 322 -11.45 5.34 -0.92
CA GLN A 322 -10.74 6.51 -1.49
C GLN A 322 -11.35 7.09 -2.79
N VAL A 323 -12.18 6.34 -3.52
CA VAL A 323 -13.07 6.85 -4.58
C VAL A 323 -14.39 7.38 -3.99
N GLY A 324 -14.81 6.86 -2.83
CA GLY A 324 -16.10 7.14 -2.18
C GLY A 324 -17.19 6.12 -2.54
N GLY A 325 -18.31 6.16 -1.80
CA GLY A 325 -19.41 5.20 -1.97
C GLY A 325 -19.06 3.77 -1.57
N THR A 326 -19.71 2.78 -2.21
CA THR A 326 -19.55 1.35 -1.91
C THR A 326 -18.13 0.84 -2.18
N GLN A 327 -17.61 0.01 -1.28
CA GLN A 327 -16.28 -0.61 -1.39
C GLN A 327 -16.15 -1.41 -2.71
N GLY A 328 -14.95 -1.42 -3.31
CA GLY A 328 -14.69 -2.13 -4.57
C GLY A 328 -13.55 -1.54 -5.39
N SER A 329 -13.60 -1.65 -6.72
CA SER A 329 -12.66 -0.96 -7.63
C SER A 329 -13.38 -0.55 -8.91
N TYR A 330 -13.12 0.66 -9.41
CA TYR A 330 -13.85 1.27 -10.53
C TYR A 330 -12.92 1.56 -11.70
N THR A 331 -13.18 0.93 -12.85
CA THR A 331 -12.37 1.15 -14.07
C THR A 331 -12.77 2.41 -14.83
N ARG A 332 -13.73 3.18 -14.33
CA ARG A 332 -14.25 4.42 -14.93
C ARG A 332 -14.52 5.47 -13.85
N PRO A 333 -14.37 6.77 -14.15
CA PRO A 333 -14.72 7.84 -13.22
C PRO A 333 -16.17 7.78 -12.74
N ARG A 334 -16.35 7.96 -11.43
CA ARG A 334 -17.65 8.10 -10.78
C ARG A 334 -17.71 9.45 -10.09
N GLN A 335 -18.81 10.17 -10.30
CA GLN A 335 -19.02 11.45 -9.65
C GLN A 335 -19.19 11.26 -8.14
N ARG A 336 -18.51 12.10 -7.37
CA ARG A 336 -18.74 12.24 -5.93
C ARG A 336 -19.74 13.37 -5.64
N PRO A 337 -20.56 13.23 -4.59
CA PRO A 337 -21.37 14.35 -4.09
C PRO A 337 -20.51 15.52 -3.62
N GLY A 338 -21.05 16.73 -3.75
CA GLY A 338 -20.41 17.97 -3.29
C GLY A 338 -19.55 18.67 -4.34
N THR A 339 -19.19 19.90 -4.01
CA THR A 339 -18.34 20.77 -4.83
C THR A 339 -17.06 21.11 -4.09
N TYR A 340 -15.95 21.07 -4.80
CA TYR A 340 -14.62 21.25 -4.25
C TYR A 340 -13.86 22.30 -5.06
N ARG A 341 -12.91 22.99 -4.44
CA ARG A 341 -11.97 23.91 -5.12
C ARG A 341 -10.55 23.37 -5.22
N GLU A 342 -10.23 22.37 -4.39
CA GLU A 342 -8.93 21.72 -4.33
C GLU A 342 -9.11 20.25 -3.94
N LEU A 343 -8.26 19.39 -4.49
CA LEU A 343 -8.13 17.98 -4.13
C LEU A 343 -6.65 17.70 -3.88
N SER A 344 -6.37 16.88 -2.87
CA SER A 344 -5.05 16.32 -2.63
C SER A 344 -5.21 14.91 -2.11
N ALA A 345 -4.55 13.96 -2.78
CA ALA A 345 -4.66 12.56 -2.50
C ALA A 345 -3.34 12.02 -1.95
N GLY A 346 -3.42 11.27 -0.86
CA GLY A 346 -2.34 10.45 -0.35
C GLY A 346 -2.34 9.08 -1.02
N TRP A 347 -1.69 8.07 -0.43
CA TRP A 347 -1.71 6.74 -1.06
C TRP A 347 -3.07 6.08 -1.01
N LEU A 348 -3.75 6.15 0.15
CA LEU A 348 -5.00 5.42 0.40
C LEU A 348 -6.12 6.33 0.91
N HIS A 349 -5.92 7.66 0.88
CA HIS A 349 -6.92 8.65 1.27
C HIS A 349 -6.91 9.85 0.32
N THR A 350 -7.99 10.61 0.31
CA THR A 350 -8.10 11.85 -0.44
C THR A 350 -8.76 12.90 0.43
N CYS A 351 -8.22 14.11 0.39
CA CYS A 351 -8.76 15.30 1.03
C CYS A 351 -9.15 16.32 -0.04
N GLY A 352 -10.24 17.04 0.21
CA GLY A 352 -10.69 18.13 -0.64
C GLY A 352 -11.05 19.36 0.18
N LEU A 353 -10.85 20.53 -0.40
CA LEU A 353 -11.36 21.78 0.15
C LEU A 353 -12.75 22.05 -0.42
N ARG A 354 -13.75 21.96 0.45
CA ARG A 354 -15.13 22.38 0.21
C ARG A 354 -15.34 23.69 0.96
N ASP A 355 -15.44 24.79 0.22
CA ASP A 355 -15.38 26.15 0.78
C ASP A 355 -14.08 26.38 1.58
N ALA A 356 -14.20 26.71 2.86
CA ALA A 356 -13.08 26.80 3.79
C ALA A 356 -12.78 25.49 4.54
N ALA A 357 -13.62 24.45 4.38
CA ALA A 357 -13.54 23.21 5.12
C ALA A 357 -12.72 22.12 4.40
N VAL A 358 -11.88 21.41 5.14
CA VAL A 358 -11.20 20.19 4.70
C VAL A 358 -12.14 19.00 4.91
N VAL A 359 -12.43 18.28 3.83
CA VAL A 359 -13.18 17.02 3.87
C VAL A 359 -12.28 15.92 3.35
N CYS A 360 -11.95 14.96 4.21
CA CYS A 360 -11.14 13.81 3.85
C CYS A 360 -11.95 12.52 3.88
N TRP A 361 -11.64 11.60 2.97
CA TRP A 361 -12.21 10.26 2.87
C TRP A 361 -11.14 9.26 2.45
N GLY A 362 -11.42 7.97 2.59
CA GLY A 362 -10.44 6.92 2.37
C GLY A 362 -9.98 6.27 3.68
N SER A 363 -8.76 5.73 3.66
CA SER A 363 -8.13 5.12 4.85
C SER A 363 -7.95 6.14 5.97
N ASN A 364 -8.22 5.71 7.20
CA ASN A 364 -7.95 6.48 8.42
C ASN A 364 -7.18 5.66 9.47
N GLU A 365 -6.49 4.60 9.06
CA GLU A 365 -5.77 3.70 9.98
C GLU A 365 -4.64 4.40 10.76
N ARG A 366 -4.21 5.57 10.32
CA ARG A 366 -3.19 6.42 10.92
C ARG A 366 -3.76 7.80 11.26
N SER A 367 -5.08 7.93 11.43
CA SER A 367 -5.76 9.21 11.69
C SER A 367 -5.54 10.29 10.62
N GLN A 368 -5.14 9.92 9.40
CA GLN A 368 -4.81 10.85 8.31
C GLN A 368 -6.00 11.67 7.79
N LEU A 369 -7.23 11.33 8.16
CA LEU A 369 -8.44 12.12 7.90
C LEU A 369 -8.66 13.24 8.94
N GLY A 370 -7.80 13.36 9.96
CA GLY A 370 -7.82 14.46 10.94
C GLY A 370 -8.74 14.24 12.13
N ARG A 371 -9.08 12.97 12.39
CA ARG A 371 -9.85 12.54 13.55
C ARG A 371 -9.45 11.12 13.92
N ARG A 372 -9.51 10.81 15.21
CA ARG A 372 -9.39 9.45 15.69
C ARG A 372 -10.59 8.63 15.21
N THR A 373 -10.35 7.55 14.48
CA THR A 373 -11.39 6.54 14.23
C THR A 373 -10.96 5.22 14.83
N ALA A 374 -11.87 4.58 15.56
CA ALA A 374 -11.79 3.15 15.77
C ALA A 374 -11.85 2.48 14.40
N TYR A 375 -10.91 1.58 14.16
CA TYR A 375 -10.88 0.72 12.97
C TYR A 375 -12.22 -0.04 12.85
N VAL A 376 -13.02 0.27 11.82
CA VAL A 376 -14.28 -0.45 11.55
C VAL A 376 -14.04 -1.43 10.40
N ARG A 377 -14.33 -2.70 10.68
CA ARG A 377 -14.17 -3.84 9.77
C ARG A 377 -15.23 -3.81 8.67
N PRO A 378 -14.90 -4.15 7.41
CA PRO A 378 -15.87 -4.66 6.47
C PRO A 378 -16.34 -6.06 6.91
N THR A 379 -17.64 -6.24 7.14
CA THR A 379 -18.27 -7.55 7.29
C THR A 379 -18.59 -8.10 5.90
N ASN A 380 -17.90 -9.16 5.47
CA ASN A 380 -18.17 -9.81 4.18
C ASN A 380 -19.17 -10.95 4.37
N ALA A 381 -20.36 -10.80 3.77
CA ALA A 381 -21.36 -11.84 3.61
C ALA A 381 -20.95 -12.83 2.50
N ASP A 382 -21.14 -14.13 2.77
CA ASP A 382 -20.83 -15.23 1.85
C ASP A 382 -22.04 -15.54 0.95
N GLY A 383 -21.80 -15.81 -0.33
CA GLY A 383 -22.78 -16.41 -1.25
C GLY A 383 -22.21 -17.68 -1.91
N PRO A 384 -22.93 -18.82 -1.91
CA PRO A 384 -22.44 -20.06 -2.50
C PRO A 384 -22.72 -20.14 -4.02
N LEU A 385 -21.83 -20.82 -4.76
CA LEU A 385 -22.03 -21.25 -6.14
C LEU A 385 -22.20 -22.78 -6.21
N PRO A 386 -22.95 -23.33 -7.18
CA PRO A 386 -23.30 -24.75 -7.24
C PRO A 386 -22.11 -25.62 -7.69
N GLY A 387 -21.85 -26.70 -6.94
CA GLY A 387 -20.76 -27.65 -7.19
C GLY A 387 -21.16 -28.78 -8.16
N ARG A 388 -20.26 -29.12 -9.09
CA ARG A 388 -20.28 -30.38 -9.84
C ARG A 388 -19.46 -31.43 -9.08
N ARG A 389 -20.11 -32.51 -8.64
CA ARG A 389 -19.46 -33.65 -7.96
C ARG A 389 -18.63 -34.48 -8.94
N GLY A 390 -17.43 -34.92 -8.53
CA GLY A 390 -16.69 -36.02 -9.17
C GLY A 390 -15.35 -35.70 -9.84
N ALA A 391 -14.91 -34.44 -9.91
CA ALA A 391 -13.61 -34.09 -10.51
C ALA A 391 -12.41 -34.37 -9.56
N ALA A 392 -11.24 -34.64 -10.14
CA ALA A 392 -9.98 -34.71 -9.39
C ALA A 392 -9.65 -33.37 -8.71
N LEU A 393 -9.02 -33.40 -7.53
CA LEU A 393 -8.64 -32.18 -6.81
C LEU A 393 -7.42 -31.56 -7.50
N SER A 394 -7.60 -30.38 -8.12
CA SER A 394 -6.48 -29.64 -8.74
C SER A 394 -6.45 -28.17 -8.37
N PHE A 395 -5.38 -27.70 -7.74
CA PHE A 395 -5.24 -26.32 -7.27
C PHE A 395 -3.80 -25.86 -7.34
N ARG A 396 -3.57 -24.55 -7.17
CA ARG A 396 -2.23 -23.97 -7.26
C ARG A 396 -1.75 -23.48 -5.90
N ILE A 397 -0.55 -23.88 -5.51
CA ILE A 397 0.04 -23.60 -4.19
C ILE A 397 1.34 -22.80 -4.34
N ALA A 398 1.62 -21.90 -3.40
CA ALA A 398 2.85 -21.12 -3.35
C ALA A 398 3.27 -20.82 -1.91
N THR A 399 4.50 -20.33 -1.74
CA THR A 399 4.92 -19.70 -0.49
C THR A 399 5.64 -18.38 -0.73
N PHE A 400 5.43 -17.42 0.18
CA PHE A 400 5.97 -16.06 0.13
C PHE A 400 6.64 -15.73 1.45
N ASN A 401 7.87 -15.25 1.42
CA ASN A 401 8.45 -14.55 2.56
C ASN A 401 8.15 -13.05 2.40
N ALA A 402 7.20 -12.52 3.17
CA ALA A 402 6.77 -11.14 3.05
C ALA A 402 7.80 -10.20 3.66
N LEU A 403 8.23 -9.19 2.90
CA LEU A 403 9.04 -8.11 3.47
C LEU A 403 8.17 -7.33 4.48
N GLY A 404 8.38 -7.49 5.78
CA GLY A 404 7.49 -6.97 6.82
C GLY A 404 8.16 -6.16 7.93
N GLU A 405 7.33 -5.61 8.83
CA GLU A 405 7.74 -4.90 10.06
C GLU A 405 8.55 -5.81 11.03
N HIS A 406 8.41 -7.14 10.86
CA HIS A 406 9.05 -8.18 11.66
C HIS A 406 10.27 -8.85 10.99
N HIS A 407 10.65 -8.44 9.78
CA HIS A 407 11.73 -9.08 9.04
C HIS A 407 13.08 -8.89 9.77
N SER A 408 13.82 -9.96 10.07
CA SER A 408 15.00 -9.89 10.95
C SER A 408 16.34 -9.58 10.25
N GLY A 409 16.35 -9.57 8.92
CA GLY A 409 17.54 -9.29 8.09
C GLY A 409 17.71 -7.80 7.73
N PRO A 410 18.77 -7.45 6.96
CA PRO A 410 18.74 -6.16 6.26
C PRO A 410 17.40 -6.14 5.51
N TYR A 411 16.66 -5.03 5.52
CA TYR A 411 15.36 -4.86 4.85
C TYR A 411 14.10 -4.86 5.72
N ARG A 412 14.22 -5.02 7.05
CA ARG A 412 13.17 -4.66 8.03
C ARG A 412 12.72 -3.22 7.86
N ASP A 413 11.46 -3.00 7.47
CA ASP A 413 10.93 -1.66 7.13
C ASP A 413 11.98 -0.77 6.45
N ALA A 414 12.81 -1.36 5.57
CA ALA A 414 13.92 -0.58 5.09
C ALA A 414 13.31 0.53 4.27
N ASP A 415 13.61 1.74 4.68
CA ASP A 415 13.34 3.04 4.07
C ASP A 415 13.65 3.15 2.57
N ARG A 416 14.06 2.05 1.92
CA ARG A 416 14.17 1.80 0.48
C ARG A 416 12.99 1.00 -0.08
N PHE A 417 11.89 0.88 0.66
CA PHE A 417 10.66 0.27 0.20
C PHE A 417 9.49 1.04 0.77
N ALA A 418 8.37 0.88 0.11
CA ALA A 418 7.06 1.23 0.61
C ALA A 418 6.73 0.70 2.01
N PRO A 419 5.77 1.28 2.77
CA PRO A 419 5.23 0.63 3.95
C PRO A 419 4.83 -0.80 3.65
N SER A 420 5.14 -1.65 4.62
CA SER A 420 4.81 -3.06 4.68
C SER A 420 3.38 -3.38 4.25
N ARG A 421 2.40 -2.58 4.72
CA ARG A 421 0.97 -2.76 4.39
C ARG A 421 0.70 -2.57 2.91
N LEU A 422 1.13 -1.46 2.31
CA LEU A 422 0.89 -1.20 0.89
C LEU A 422 1.54 -2.27 -0.01
N ARG A 423 2.74 -2.74 0.35
CA ARG A 423 3.38 -3.88 -0.32
C ARG A 423 2.60 -5.19 -0.14
N ALA A 424 1.99 -5.43 1.00
CA ALA A 424 1.18 -6.62 1.21
C ALA A 424 -0.03 -6.65 0.25
N GLU A 425 -0.61 -5.50 -0.08
CA GLU A 425 -1.70 -5.41 -1.07
C GLU A 425 -1.24 -5.69 -2.49
N TRP A 426 -0.05 -5.21 -2.82
CA TRP A 426 0.62 -5.47 -4.09
C TRP A 426 0.86 -6.96 -4.35
N MET A 427 1.06 -7.74 -3.29
CA MET A 427 1.22 -9.19 -3.37
C MET A 427 -0.03 -9.89 -3.91
N VAL A 428 -1.22 -9.36 -3.64
CA VAL A 428 -2.49 -9.97 -4.06
C VAL A 428 -2.65 -10.00 -5.59
N GLN A 429 -2.07 -9.02 -6.29
CA GLN A 429 -2.01 -9.07 -7.75
C GLN A 429 -1.25 -10.32 -8.23
N GLY A 430 -0.14 -10.66 -7.57
CA GLY A 430 0.61 -11.88 -7.82
C GLY A 430 -0.22 -13.13 -7.56
N ILE A 431 -0.96 -13.16 -6.45
CA ILE A 431 -1.87 -14.26 -6.08
C ILE A 431 -2.90 -14.50 -7.18
N PHE A 432 -3.60 -13.45 -7.63
CA PHE A 432 -4.66 -13.59 -8.63
C PHE A 432 -4.15 -13.84 -10.04
N ASN A 433 -3.10 -13.14 -10.48
CA ASN A 433 -2.50 -13.35 -11.81
C ASN A 433 -1.94 -14.76 -11.96
N GLN A 434 -1.41 -15.33 -10.88
CA GLN A 434 -0.88 -16.69 -10.87
C GLN A 434 -1.92 -17.74 -10.51
N LYS A 435 -3.20 -17.34 -10.33
CA LYS A 435 -4.32 -18.22 -9.94
C LYS A 435 -3.98 -19.10 -8.73
N LEU A 436 -3.34 -18.51 -7.72
CA LEU A 436 -2.97 -19.22 -6.49
C LEU A 436 -4.19 -19.42 -5.62
N ASP A 437 -4.41 -20.66 -5.17
CA ASP A 437 -5.53 -21.02 -4.32
C ASP A 437 -5.13 -21.21 -2.85
N VAL A 438 -3.89 -21.62 -2.59
CA VAL A 438 -3.34 -21.83 -1.23
C VAL A 438 -1.96 -21.22 -1.15
N ILE A 439 -1.71 -20.39 -0.13
CA ILE A 439 -0.47 -19.62 0.00
C ILE A 439 0.02 -19.69 1.45
N GLY A 440 1.27 -20.07 1.66
CA GLY A 440 1.98 -19.83 2.91
C GLY A 440 2.67 -18.47 2.86
N VAL A 441 2.45 -17.62 3.85
CA VAL A 441 3.12 -16.32 3.98
C VAL A 441 3.90 -16.30 5.28
N GLN A 442 5.20 -16.05 5.20
CA GLN A 442 6.12 -15.92 6.34
C GLN A 442 6.47 -14.44 6.54
N GLU A 443 6.90 -14.08 7.75
CA GLU A 443 7.36 -12.74 8.15
C GLU A 443 6.32 -11.60 8.04
N ALA A 444 5.05 -11.94 7.82
CA ALA A 444 3.98 -10.94 7.77
C ALA A 444 3.62 -10.45 9.18
N SER A 445 3.38 -9.14 9.33
CA SER A 445 2.71 -8.60 10.52
C SER A 445 1.20 -8.72 10.42
N GLY A 446 0.50 -8.59 11.55
CA GLY A 446 -0.97 -8.64 11.57
C GLY A 446 -1.60 -7.63 10.62
N GLY A 447 -1.08 -6.40 10.59
CA GLY A 447 -1.54 -5.36 9.65
C GLY A 447 -1.29 -5.70 8.18
N GLN A 448 -0.24 -6.46 7.86
CA GLN A 448 -0.02 -6.95 6.49
C GLN A 448 -1.00 -8.07 6.14
N VAL A 449 -1.28 -8.99 7.07
CA VAL A 449 -2.30 -10.04 6.86
C VAL A 449 -3.66 -9.41 6.59
N GLU A 450 -4.05 -8.39 7.35
CA GLU A 450 -5.28 -7.63 7.12
C GLU A 450 -5.29 -6.92 5.75
N ALA A 451 -4.19 -6.27 5.37
CA ALA A 451 -4.06 -5.62 4.08
C ALA A 451 -4.20 -6.62 2.91
N ILE A 452 -3.66 -7.83 3.05
CA ILE A 452 -3.83 -8.94 2.08
C ILE A 452 -5.30 -9.38 2.02
N LEU A 453 -5.97 -9.57 3.16
CA LEU A 453 -7.38 -9.96 3.20
C LEU A 453 -8.29 -8.90 2.56
N ARG A 454 -8.06 -7.61 2.86
CA ARG A 454 -8.76 -6.48 2.21
C ARG A 454 -8.48 -6.45 0.71
N ALA A 455 -7.21 -6.56 0.31
CA ALA A 455 -6.81 -6.62 -1.09
C ALA A 455 -7.42 -7.82 -1.81
N GLY A 456 -7.68 -8.91 -1.11
CA GLY A 456 -8.33 -10.12 -1.60
C GLY A 456 -9.80 -9.94 -1.99
N ASP A 457 -10.41 -8.80 -1.68
CA ASP A 457 -11.79 -8.45 -2.07
C ASP A 457 -12.81 -9.54 -1.71
N GLY A 458 -12.70 -10.02 -0.46
CA GLY A 458 -13.53 -11.10 0.07
C GLY A 458 -13.19 -12.50 -0.46
N ARG A 459 -12.25 -12.68 -1.38
CA ARG A 459 -11.91 -14.01 -1.94
C ARG A 459 -10.91 -14.81 -1.11
N LEU A 460 -10.22 -14.17 -0.17
CA LEU A 460 -9.20 -14.81 0.67
C LEU A 460 -9.68 -14.97 2.11
N ALA A 461 -9.29 -16.07 2.74
CA ALA A 461 -9.33 -16.25 4.19
C ALA A 461 -7.92 -16.62 4.67
N SER A 462 -7.65 -16.40 5.97
CA SER A 462 -6.34 -16.70 6.55
C SER A 462 -6.41 -17.46 7.87
N PHE A 463 -5.28 -18.06 8.25
CA PHE A 463 -5.03 -18.59 9.59
C PHE A 463 -3.53 -18.57 9.92
N PRO A 464 -3.11 -17.96 11.05
CA PRO A 464 -3.93 -17.30 12.06
C PRO A 464 -4.66 -16.06 11.54
N ASP A 465 -5.81 -15.77 12.14
CA ASP A 465 -6.56 -14.55 11.85
C ASP A 465 -5.98 -13.41 12.70
N PRO A 466 -5.46 -12.32 12.10
CA PRO A 466 -4.87 -11.20 12.84
C PRO A 466 -5.84 -10.57 13.83
N ALA A 467 -7.15 -10.67 13.59
CA ALA A 467 -8.18 -10.16 14.48
C ALA A 467 -8.35 -10.98 15.76
N VAL A 468 -7.98 -12.26 15.73
CA VAL A 468 -8.08 -13.18 16.86
C VAL A 468 -6.73 -13.31 17.55
N ASP A 469 -5.65 -13.29 16.77
CA ASP A 469 -4.33 -13.58 17.26
C ASP A 469 -3.23 -12.73 16.57
N PRO A 470 -3.17 -11.42 16.86
CA PRO A 470 -2.31 -10.48 16.14
C PRO A 470 -0.82 -10.77 16.32
N GLN A 471 -0.41 -11.40 17.43
CA GLN A 471 0.98 -11.69 17.78
C GLN A 471 1.55 -12.93 17.07
N HIS A 472 0.69 -13.76 16.49
CA HIS A 472 1.08 -15.06 15.92
C HIS A 472 0.94 -15.12 14.39
N THR A 473 0.82 -13.98 13.73
CA THR A 473 0.63 -13.83 12.27
C THR A 473 1.91 -13.98 11.44
N GLU A 474 3.06 -14.11 12.11
CA GLU A 474 4.38 -14.23 11.49
C GLU A 474 4.42 -15.34 10.42
N SER A 475 3.83 -16.51 10.69
CA SER A 475 3.55 -17.52 9.65
C SER A 475 2.05 -17.68 9.50
N THR A 476 1.52 -17.42 8.32
CA THR A 476 0.09 -17.40 8.02
C THR A 476 -0.21 -18.18 6.75
N LEU A 477 -1.25 -19.03 6.79
CA LEU A 477 -1.84 -19.65 5.61
C LEU A 477 -2.96 -18.77 5.08
N PHE A 478 -2.99 -18.57 3.77
CA PHE A 478 -4.10 -17.98 3.04
C PHE A 478 -4.68 -19.01 2.08
N TRP A 479 -5.99 -18.93 1.84
CA TRP A 479 -6.62 -19.72 0.79
C TRP A 479 -7.76 -18.97 0.12
N ASN A 480 -8.07 -19.37 -1.10
CA ASN A 480 -9.25 -18.92 -1.84
C ASN A 480 -10.52 -19.46 -1.18
N LYS A 481 -11.20 -18.63 -0.38
CA LYS A 481 -12.36 -19.04 0.43
C LYS A 481 -13.61 -19.34 -0.41
N THR A 482 -13.66 -18.85 -1.65
CA THR A 482 -14.74 -19.18 -2.59
C THR A 482 -14.63 -20.62 -3.08
N ARG A 483 -13.45 -21.22 -2.96
CA ARG A 483 -13.16 -22.58 -3.38
C ARG A 483 -13.00 -23.54 -2.22
N PHE A 484 -12.30 -23.12 -1.17
CA PHE A 484 -11.97 -23.96 -0.03
C PHE A 484 -12.65 -23.45 1.25
N GLU A 485 -13.21 -24.37 2.02
CA GLU A 485 -13.59 -24.11 3.40
C GLU A 485 -12.58 -24.72 4.37
N ALA A 486 -12.33 -24.04 5.48
CA ALA A 486 -11.47 -24.57 6.54
C ALA A 486 -12.31 -25.42 7.49
N VAL A 487 -12.06 -26.72 7.51
CA VAL A 487 -12.73 -27.69 8.39
C VAL A 487 -12.07 -27.72 9.77
N LYS A 488 -10.75 -27.52 9.84
CA LYS A 488 -9.99 -27.52 11.09
C LYS A 488 -8.79 -26.57 10.97
N LYS A 489 -8.58 -25.73 11.99
CA LYS A 489 -7.47 -24.77 12.05
C LYS A 489 -6.73 -24.99 13.36
N LYS A 490 -5.44 -25.29 13.30
CA LYS A 490 -4.61 -25.55 14.48
C LYS A 490 -3.19 -25.05 14.27
N VAL A 491 -2.44 -24.94 15.36
CA VAL A 491 -1.02 -24.58 15.33
C VAL A 491 -0.20 -25.67 16.00
N ILE A 492 1.03 -25.88 15.53
CA ILE A 492 2.08 -26.49 16.35
C ILE A 492 3.02 -25.39 16.84
N ARG A 493 3.71 -25.61 17.96
CA ARG A 493 4.76 -24.70 18.43
C ARG A 493 6.12 -25.27 18.02
N THR A 494 6.97 -24.42 17.46
CA THR A 494 8.32 -24.81 17.04
C THR A 494 9.33 -23.77 17.48
N MET A 495 10.53 -24.24 17.85
CA MET A 495 11.62 -23.37 18.28
C MET A 495 12.08 -22.45 17.15
N PHE A 496 12.08 -21.13 17.40
CA PHE A 496 12.50 -20.09 16.49
C PHE A 496 13.41 -19.09 17.21
N ILE A 497 14.72 -19.15 16.89
CA ILE A 497 15.78 -18.36 17.53
C ILE A 497 15.85 -18.63 19.04
N SER A 498 15.14 -17.85 19.85
CA SER A 498 15.14 -17.91 21.32
C SER A 498 13.79 -18.27 21.94
N ARG A 499 12.72 -18.42 21.15
CA ARG A 499 11.36 -18.68 21.63
C ARG A 499 10.61 -19.66 20.76
N GLU A 500 9.52 -20.23 21.27
CA GLU A 500 8.61 -21.03 20.45
C GLU A 500 7.57 -20.15 19.76
N LEU A 501 7.47 -20.29 18.44
CA LEU A 501 6.45 -19.61 17.63
C LEU A 501 5.47 -20.63 17.06
N PRO A 502 4.19 -20.25 16.90
CA PRO A 502 3.22 -21.11 16.27
C PRO A 502 3.46 -21.24 14.76
N ARG A 503 3.14 -22.41 14.23
CA ARG A 503 3.14 -22.75 12.82
C ARG A 503 1.77 -23.29 12.45
N PRO A 504 0.99 -22.58 11.61
CA PRO A 504 -0.37 -22.97 11.30
C PRO A 504 -0.40 -24.20 10.41
N TYR A 505 -1.39 -25.03 10.68
CA TYR A 505 -1.84 -26.06 9.75
C TYR A 505 -3.37 -26.10 9.71
N VAL A 506 -3.90 -26.26 8.50
CA VAL A 506 -5.33 -26.16 8.21
C VAL A 506 -5.76 -27.37 7.41
N LYS A 507 -6.89 -27.96 7.79
CA LYS A 507 -7.63 -28.91 6.94
C LYS A 507 -8.57 -28.12 6.06
N LEU A 508 -8.33 -28.16 4.76
CA LEU A 508 -9.17 -27.52 3.76
C LEU A 508 -10.03 -28.56 3.07
N ARG A 509 -11.29 -28.21 2.81
CA ARG A 509 -12.21 -28.99 1.98
C ARG A 509 -12.54 -28.20 0.73
N ASP A 510 -12.35 -28.82 -0.42
CA ASP A 510 -12.78 -28.28 -1.70
C ASP A 510 -14.31 -28.28 -1.78
N ARG A 511 -14.92 -27.11 -1.95
CA ARG A 511 -16.37 -26.96 -1.95
C ARG A 511 -17.06 -27.68 -3.11
N ALA A 512 -16.35 -27.88 -4.22
CA ALA A 512 -16.91 -28.53 -5.41
C ALA A 512 -16.87 -30.06 -5.31
N THR A 513 -15.74 -30.61 -4.87
CA THR A 513 -15.49 -32.06 -4.86
C THR A 513 -15.72 -32.71 -3.51
N GLY A 514 -15.77 -31.94 -2.42
CA GLY A 514 -15.83 -32.44 -1.04
C GLY A 514 -14.51 -33.06 -0.56
N ARG A 515 -13.47 -33.12 -1.39
CA ARG A 515 -12.17 -33.68 -1.05
C ARG A 515 -11.45 -32.81 -0.03
N GLU A 516 -10.81 -33.45 0.93
CA GLU A 516 -10.08 -32.79 2.02
C GLU A 516 -8.58 -32.99 1.90
N PHE A 517 -7.81 -32.02 2.38
CA PHE A 517 -6.37 -32.12 2.52
C PHE A 517 -5.86 -31.23 3.66
N TRP A 518 -4.67 -31.54 4.15
CA TRP A 518 -3.95 -30.73 5.11
C TRP A 518 -2.92 -29.85 4.43
N VAL A 519 -2.78 -28.62 4.89
CA VAL A 519 -1.67 -27.74 4.51
C VAL A 519 -1.06 -27.11 5.75
N MET A 520 0.26 -26.99 5.79
CA MET A 520 1.04 -26.45 6.89
C MET A 520 2.04 -25.42 6.37
N ALA A 521 2.07 -24.22 6.97
CA ALA A 521 3.01 -23.15 6.61
C ALA A 521 4.10 -22.96 7.65
N ILE A 522 5.35 -22.97 7.19
CA ILE A 522 6.55 -22.97 8.04
C ILE A 522 7.36 -21.70 7.86
N HIS A 523 7.89 -21.23 8.97
CA HIS A 523 9.06 -20.38 8.98
C HIS A 523 10.08 -20.91 9.99
N ASN A 524 11.28 -21.26 9.53
CA ASN A 524 12.36 -21.77 10.37
C ASN A 524 13.44 -20.71 10.62
N ALA A 525 14.19 -20.85 11.71
CA ALA A 525 15.24 -19.90 12.07
C ALA A 525 16.34 -19.78 10.99
N GLY A 526 16.90 -18.58 10.85
CA GLY A 526 17.94 -18.22 9.86
C GLY A 526 19.17 -19.12 9.85
N TRP A 527 19.96 -19.01 8.77
CA TRP A 527 20.99 -19.98 8.36
C TRP A 527 22.03 -20.33 9.44
N ASP A 528 22.38 -19.40 10.33
CA ASP A 528 23.32 -19.53 11.45
C ASP A 528 22.78 -20.38 12.62
N MET A 529 21.49 -20.69 12.65
CA MET A 529 20.82 -21.37 13.77
C MET A 529 20.49 -22.85 13.52
N GLN A 530 21.44 -23.63 12.98
CA GLN A 530 21.20 -25.04 12.56
C GLN A 530 20.62 -25.93 13.67
N ARG A 531 21.10 -25.80 14.92
CA ARG A 531 20.57 -26.59 16.06
C ARG A 531 19.09 -26.30 16.32
N LYS A 532 18.68 -25.03 16.27
CA LYS A 532 17.28 -24.62 16.46
C LYS A 532 16.40 -25.11 15.31
N ARG A 533 16.87 -24.98 14.05
CA ARG A 533 16.18 -25.59 12.90
C ARG A 533 16.00 -27.10 13.08
N ASN A 534 17.02 -27.81 13.54
CA ASN A 534 16.93 -29.25 13.77
C ASN A 534 15.88 -29.62 14.84
N MET A 535 15.76 -28.83 15.90
CA MET A 535 14.70 -28.99 16.90
C MET A 535 13.31 -28.78 16.28
N ALA A 536 13.10 -27.65 15.60
CA ALA A 536 11.84 -27.33 14.93
C ALA A 536 11.43 -28.41 13.92
N VAL A 537 12.37 -28.89 13.11
CA VAL A 537 12.11 -29.92 12.08
C VAL A 537 11.70 -31.26 12.69
N ARG A 538 12.15 -31.60 13.91
CA ARG A 538 11.68 -32.83 14.59
C ARG A 538 10.19 -32.74 14.90
N GLU A 539 9.76 -31.63 15.49
CA GLU A 539 8.34 -31.38 15.80
C GLU A 539 7.48 -31.33 14.53
N GLN A 540 8.00 -30.69 13.48
CA GLN A 540 7.33 -30.61 12.18
C GLN A 540 7.14 -32.00 11.56
N ILE A 541 8.17 -32.85 11.56
CA ILE A 541 8.08 -34.23 11.03
C ILE A 541 7.13 -35.09 11.86
N ALA A 542 7.15 -34.96 13.20
CA ALA A 542 6.20 -35.68 14.06
C ALA A 542 4.76 -35.30 13.73
N LYS A 543 4.48 -34.00 13.55
CA LYS A 543 3.16 -33.55 13.11
C LYS A 543 2.78 -34.04 11.72
N ILE A 544 3.70 -34.04 10.75
CA ILE A 544 3.41 -34.55 9.41
C ILE A 544 2.97 -36.01 9.47
N LYS A 545 3.66 -36.86 10.25
CA LYS A 545 3.28 -38.26 10.41
C LYS A 545 1.88 -38.42 11.01
N GLU A 546 1.56 -37.66 12.05
CA GLU A 546 0.20 -37.63 12.63
C GLU A 546 -0.86 -37.20 11.59
N LEU A 547 -0.54 -36.25 10.72
CA LEU A 547 -1.47 -35.84 9.66
C LEU A 547 -1.62 -36.91 8.57
N GLU A 548 -0.54 -37.64 8.24
CA GLU A 548 -0.55 -38.75 7.28
C GLU A 548 -1.42 -39.92 7.75
N GLU A 549 -1.55 -40.14 9.07
CA GLU A 549 -2.45 -41.16 9.65
C GLU A 549 -3.92 -40.91 9.31
N SER A 550 -4.30 -39.67 8.97
CA SER A 550 -5.67 -39.37 8.51
C SER A 550 -6.00 -39.92 7.11
N GLY A 551 -4.99 -40.40 6.37
CA GLY A 551 -5.13 -40.84 4.98
C GLY A 551 -5.36 -39.71 3.97
N LEU A 552 -5.42 -38.45 4.43
CA LEU A 552 -5.60 -37.28 3.58
C LEU A 552 -4.25 -36.79 3.01
N PRO A 553 -4.23 -36.19 1.81
CA PRO A 553 -3.04 -35.51 1.31
C PRO A 553 -2.57 -34.42 2.27
N VAL A 554 -1.25 -34.33 2.47
CA VAL A 554 -0.58 -33.35 3.33
C VAL A 554 0.36 -32.52 2.47
N TYR A 555 0.27 -31.19 2.60
CA TYR A 555 1.16 -30.23 1.94
C TYR A 555 1.95 -29.44 2.98
N TYR A 556 3.24 -29.34 2.76
CA TYR A 556 4.20 -28.77 3.70
C TYR A 556 5.02 -27.72 2.97
N ILE A 557 4.75 -26.45 3.27
CA ILE A 557 5.23 -25.30 2.51
C ILE A 557 5.82 -24.24 3.44
N GLY A 558 6.68 -23.36 2.93
CA GLY A 558 7.22 -22.28 3.74
C GLY A 558 8.66 -21.90 3.42
N ASP A 559 9.18 -20.99 4.23
CA ASP A 559 10.60 -20.66 4.31
C ASP A 559 11.28 -21.54 5.37
N PHE A 560 12.10 -22.46 4.92
CA PHE A 560 12.78 -23.42 5.78
C PHE A 560 14.15 -22.93 6.23
N ASN A 561 14.65 -21.82 5.67
CA ASN A 561 16.00 -21.30 5.89
C ASN A 561 17.09 -22.38 5.77
N GLU A 562 16.84 -23.40 4.93
CA GLU A 562 17.64 -24.61 4.80
C GLU A 562 17.43 -25.26 3.43
N LYS A 563 18.46 -25.97 2.93
CA LYS A 563 18.43 -26.63 1.61
C LYS A 563 18.52 -28.14 1.74
N ARG A 564 19.75 -28.67 1.76
CA ARG A 564 20.02 -30.12 1.70
C ARG A 564 19.43 -30.85 2.90
N THR A 565 19.65 -30.33 4.11
CA THR A 565 19.26 -31.01 5.34
C THR A 565 17.75 -31.18 5.45
N ILE A 566 16.97 -30.15 5.12
CA ILE A 566 15.51 -30.22 5.18
C ILE A 566 14.96 -31.18 4.13
N PHE A 567 15.44 -31.07 2.88
CA PHE A 567 15.02 -31.98 1.81
C PHE A 567 15.24 -33.44 2.21
N CYS A 568 16.45 -33.78 2.68
CA CYS A 568 16.77 -35.14 3.04
C CYS A 568 15.95 -35.65 4.23
N LYS A 569 15.77 -34.83 5.28
CA LYS A 569 14.96 -35.23 6.44
C LYS A 569 13.50 -35.46 6.07
N VAL A 570 12.89 -34.57 5.27
CA VAL A 570 11.50 -34.72 4.84
C VAL A 570 11.36 -35.96 3.98
N ARG A 571 12.17 -36.11 2.92
CA ARG A 571 12.09 -37.23 1.97
C ARG A 571 12.34 -38.61 2.59
N THR A 572 13.17 -38.69 3.63
CA THR A 572 13.53 -39.97 4.28
C THR A 572 12.67 -40.31 5.49
N ARG A 573 11.99 -39.34 6.11
CA ARG A 573 11.26 -39.53 7.36
C ARG A 573 9.75 -39.33 7.25
N THR A 574 9.25 -38.95 6.08
CA THR A 574 7.82 -38.72 5.81
C THR A 574 7.42 -39.34 4.47
N GLY A 575 6.12 -39.42 4.21
CA GLY A 575 5.56 -39.79 2.91
C GLY A 575 5.47 -38.62 1.91
N LEU A 576 6.22 -37.54 2.13
CA LEU A 576 6.18 -36.35 1.27
C LEU A 576 7.28 -36.35 0.20
N GLU A 577 6.92 -35.78 -0.94
CA GLU A 577 7.73 -35.56 -2.13
C GLU A 577 7.89 -34.06 -2.39
N ALA A 578 9.04 -33.63 -2.91
CA ALA A 578 9.26 -32.23 -3.25
C ALA A 578 8.59 -31.91 -4.59
N ALA A 579 8.00 -30.72 -4.71
CA ALA A 579 7.36 -30.28 -5.95
C ALA A 579 8.34 -30.09 -7.13
N HIS A 580 9.64 -30.00 -6.84
CA HIS A 580 10.67 -29.83 -7.87
C HIS A 580 11.92 -30.64 -7.58
N GLY A 581 12.09 -31.71 -8.36
CA GLY A 581 13.32 -32.47 -8.47
C GLY A 581 13.81 -33.14 -7.19
N GLY A 582 15.04 -33.63 -7.27
CA GLY A 582 15.70 -34.35 -6.20
C GLY A 582 15.15 -35.78 -6.04
N ARG A 583 16.01 -36.69 -5.59
CA ARG A 583 15.68 -38.10 -5.43
C ARG A 583 16.41 -38.69 -4.22
N ILE A 584 15.81 -39.74 -3.66
CA ILE A 584 16.53 -40.72 -2.85
C ILE A 584 16.89 -41.85 -3.81
N THR A 585 18.17 -42.18 -3.93
CA THR A 585 18.63 -43.27 -4.81
C THR A 585 18.27 -44.64 -4.22
N ARG A 586 18.41 -45.70 -5.01
CA ARG A 586 18.10 -47.07 -4.55
C ARG A 586 18.99 -47.51 -3.38
N ASP A 587 20.21 -47.00 -3.34
CA ASP A 587 21.22 -47.15 -2.29
C ASP A 587 20.99 -46.22 -1.08
N GLY A 588 19.87 -45.48 -1.04
CA GLY A 588 19.49 -44.62 0.08
C GLY A 588 20.19 -43.26 0.08
N GLU A 589 20.99 -42.94 -0.94
CA GLU A 589 21.66 -41.65 -1.05
C GLU A 589 20.65 -40.53 -1.34
N CYS A 590 20.63 -39.52 -0.46
CA CYS A 590 19.80 -38.35 -0.66
C CYS A 590 20.46 -37.35 -1.60
N ARG A 591 19.89 -37.19 -2.80
CA ARG A 591 20.34 -36.25 -3.83
C ARG A 591 19.30 -35.14 -4.05
N PRO A 592 19.42 -34.00 -3.36
CA PRO A 592 18.54 -32.86 -3.61
C PRO A 592 18.73 -32.23 -5.01
N PRO A 593 17.80 -31.35 -5.45
CA PRO A 593 17.93 -30.60 -6.70
C PRO A 593 19.20 -29.73 -6.76
N ARG A 594 19.75 -29.49 -7.95
CA ARG A 594 20.97 -28.67 -8.13
C ARG A 594 20.82 -27.19 -7.77
N LEU A 595 19.62 -26.61 -7.92
CA LEU A 595 19.36 -25.17 -7.71
C LEU A 595 18.30 -24.94 -6.62
N MET A 596 18.52 -25.51 -5.44
CA MET A 596 17.63 -25.32 -4.28
C MET A 596 17.68 -23.90 -3.71
N ARG A 597 16.51 -23.40 -3.36
CA ARG A 597 16.31 -22.23 -2.51
C ARG A 597 15.96 -22.68 -1.09
N VAL A 598 15.76 -21.71 -0.19
CA VAL A 598 15.38 -21.97 1.19
C VAL A 598 13.87 -22.18 1.36
N ASP A 599 13.09 -21.71 0.37
CA ASP A 599 11.65 -21.92 0.30
C ASP A 599 11.33 -23.25 -0.40
N TRP A 600 10.42 -24.02 0.20
CA TRP A 600 10.05 -25.35 -0.32
C TRP A 600 8.55 -25.56 -0.43
N LEU A 601 8.18 -26.44 -1.37
CA LEU A 601 6.86 -27.04 -1.50
C LEU A 601 7.02 -28.56 -1.46
N PHE A 602 6.48 -29.20 -0.43
CA PHE A 602 6.39 -30.66 -0.32
C PHE A 602 4.92 -31.09 -0.27
N GLY A 603 4.63 -32.31 -0.73
CA GLY A 603 3.28 -32.88 -0.68
C GLY A 603 3.31 -34.39 -0.74
N SER A 604 2.22 -35.05 -0.31
CA SER A 604 2.15 -36.51 -0.27
C SER A 604 2.52 -37.17 -1.60
N ARG A 605 3.14 -38.36 -1.58
CA ARG A 605 3.61 -39.12 -2.76
C ARG A 605 2.63 -39.25 -3.92
N LYS A 606 1.32 -39.30 -3.67
CA LYS A 606 0.28 -39.39 -4.71
C LYS A 606 0.00 -38.05 -5.43
N THR A 607 0.70 -36.98 -5.05
CA THR A 607 0.58 -35.67 -5.68
C THR A 607 1.28 -35.67 -7.03
N ASP A 608 0.51 -35.42 -8.09
CA ASP A 608 1.06 -35.04 -9.39
C ASP A 608 1.38 -33.54 -9.40
N TRP A 609 2.67 -33.21 -9.45
CA TRP A 609 3.18 -31.85 -9.48
C TRP A 609 3.42 -31.40 -10.92
N SER A 610 2.83 -30.27 -11.31
CA SER A 610 3.04 -29.67 -12.63
C SER A 610 3.21 -28.15 -12.55
N ASN A 611 3.73 -27.55 -13.62
CA ASN A 611 3.93 -26.09 -13.74
C ASN A 611 4.70 -25.47 -12.56
N PHE A 612 5.71 -26.18 -12.04
CA PHE A 612 6.58 -25.64 -11.00
C PHE A 612 7.39 -24.48 -11.56
N GLN A 613 7.42 -23.36 -10.84
CA GLN A 613 8.18 -22.18 -11.23
C GLN A 613 8.64 -21.37 -10.02
N PHE A 614 9.75 -20.66 -10.17
CA PHE A 614 10.17 -19.60 -9.25
C PHE A 614 9.84 -18.24 -9.89
N SER A 615 8.94 -17.47 -9.27
CA SER A 615 8.64 -16.12 -9.74
C SER A 615 9.52 -15.08 -9.06
N LYS A 616 10.05 -14.15 -9.86
CA LYS A 616 10.66 -12.88 -9.41
C LYS A 616 10.21 -11.73 -10.30
N ALA A 617 8.92 -11.78 -10.68
CA ALA A 617 8.26 -10.74 -11.46
C ALA A 617 8.41 -9.36 -10.78
N PRO A 618 8.31 -8.25 -11.51
CA PRO A 618 8.48 -6.90 -10.96
C PRO A 618 7.72 -6.64 -9.65
N MET A 619 6.44 -7.01 -9.58
CA MET A 619 5.62 -6.89 -8.38
C MET A 619 6.14 -7.73 -7.21
N VAL A 620 6.60 -8.95 -7.49
CA VAL A 620 7.19 -9.84 -6.47
C VAL A 620 8.43 -9.21 -5.84
N ARG A 621 9.29 -8.55 -6.65
CA ARG A 621 10.49 -7.85 -6.15
C ARG A 621 10.17 -6.66 -5.24
N LEU A 622 8.94 -6.15 -5.27
CA LEU A 622 8.47 -5.11 -4.37
C LEU A 622 7.85 -5.68 -3.10
N THR A 623 7.58 -6.98 -3.00
CA THR A 623 6.85 -7.56 -1.87
C THR A 623 7.65 -8.62 -1.10
N THR A 624 8.68 -9.18 -1.73
CA THR A 624 9.59 -10.18 -1.15
C THR A 624 11.00 -10.02 -1.71
N ASP A 625 12.02 -10.34 -0.93
CA ASP A 625 13.41 -10.50 -1.37
C ASP A 625 13.72 -11.94 -1.83
N HIS A 626 12.84 -12.89 -1.51
CA HIS A 626 12.89 -14.28 -1.96
C HIS A 626 12.34 -14.43 -3.39
N TRP A 627 12.65 -15.58 -4.00
CA TRP A 627 11.91 -16.02 -5.18
C TRP A 627 10.69 -16.80 -4.68
N VAL A 628 9.54 -16.59 -5.31
CA VAL A 628 8.30 -17.26 -4.89
C VAL A 628 8.18 -18.60 -5.64
N PRO A 629 8.42 -19.76 -4.99
CA PRO A 629 8.08 -21.05 -5.60
C PRO A 629 6.56 -21.21 -5.66
N MET A 630 6.09 -21.75 -6.77
CA MET A 630 4.68 -22.15 -6.91
C MET A 630 4.57 -23.34 -7.84
N ALA A 631 3.53 -24.14 -7.62
CA ALA A 631 3.25 -25.33 -8.42
C ALA A 631 1.76 -25.63 -8.48
N THR A 632 1.36 -26.39 -9.49
CA THR A 632 0.03 -26.97 -9.59
C THR A 632 0.05 -28.35 -8.94
N VAL A 633 -0.91 -28.56 -8.05
CA VAL A 633 -1.20 -29.82 -7.38
C VAL A 633 -2.32 -30.52 -8.15
N ARG A 634 -2.17 -31.83 -8.37
CA ARG A 634 -3.26 -32.73 -8.75
C ARG A 634 -3.23 -33.96 -7.84
N VAL A 635 -4.38 -34.26 -7.24
CA VAL A 635 -4.58 -35.51 -6.51
C VAL A 635 -5.68 -36.30 -7.22
N PRO A 636 -5.36 -37.49 -7.77
CA PRO A 636 -6.31 -38.39 -8.41
C PRO A 636 -7.52 -38.71 -7.53
#